data_AF-A0A950TSM6-F1
#
_entry.id   AF-A0A950TSM6-F1
#
_cell.length_a   1.000
_cell.length_b   1.000
_cell.length_c   1.000
_cell.angle_alpha   90.00
_cell.angle_beta   90.00
_cell.angle_gamma   90.00
#
_symmetry.space_group_name_H-M   'P 1'
#
loop_
_entity.id
_entity.type
_entity.pdbx_description
1 polymer ?
#
loop_
_entity_poly.entity_id
_entity_poly.type
_entity_poly.pdbx_seq_one_letter_code
_entity_poly.pdbx_strand_id
1 'polypeptide(L)'
;MIALTRDWLLSETPASRSQAAWVRRYRGWLQFRSNGLAMAGLITALVMIIASLAAPLLAWQDPSAQDLAGRLAPPSAAHWLGTDELGRDIYARILYGGRITLGMVVAVVLLVAPVGLAVGCVAGYLGGLADRVLMRVTDVFLAFPRLVLALAFVAALRPGITSAVFAIALTAWPPYARLARADTLTVRNSDYIAAVRLTGAGAPRIIARHIMPLALSSVIVRVTLDMSGIILTAAALGFLGMGAQPPMPEWGTMIASSRGFILQQWWVPTIPGIAIFVASLAFNLLGDGMRDVLDPRQR
;
A
#
# COMPACT_ATOMS: atom_id res chain seq x y z
N MET A 1 18.03 22.31 22.89
CA MET A 1 17.04 22.44 21.82
C MET A 1 17.83 22.67 20.53
N ILE A 2 17.93 21.68 19.63
CA ILE A 2 18.76 21.80 18.42
C ILE A 2 18.01 22.70 17.44
N ALA A 3 18.53 23.90 17.19
CA ALA A 3 18.02 24.75 16.11
C ALA A 3 18.37 24.08 14.78
N LEU A 4 17.37 23.47 14.13
CA LEU A 4 17.50 22.84 12.81
C LEU A 4 17.57 23.95 11.74
N THR A 5 18.71 24.63 11.65
CA THR A 5 18.94 25.61 10.58
C THR A 5 19.18 24.90 9.24
N ARG A 6 18.86 25.56 8.13
CA ARG A 6 19.06 25.03 6.77
C ARG A 6 20.52 24.61 6.54
N ASP A 7 21.47 25.37 7.07
CA ASP A 7 22.90 25.08 6.97
C ASP A 7 23.29 23.82 7.75
N TRP A 8 22.64 23.55 8.88
CA TRP A 8 22.85 22.32 9.65
C TRP A 8 22.38 21.08 8.90
N LEU A 9 21.32 21.20 8.10
CA LEU A 9 20.73 20.13 7.27
C LEU A 9 21.39 19.98 5.90
N LEU A 10 22.20 20.94 5.46
CA LEU A 10 22.93 20.88 4.19
C LEU A 10 24.44 20.64 4.36
N SER A 11 24.94 20.57 5.60
CA SER A 11 26.37 20.41 5.89
C SER A 11 27.02 19.26 5.12
N GLU A 12 28.17 19.54 4.52
CA GLU A 12 28.97 18.53 3.78
C GLU A 12 29.69 17.57 4.72
N THR A 13 30.00 18.04 5.92
CA THR A 13 30.66 17.28 6.99
C THR A 13 29.75 17.20 8.22
N PRO A 14 28.82 16.22 8.30
CA PRO A 14 27.96 16.09 9.46
C PRO A 14 28.78 15.73 10.71
N ALA A 15 28.60 16.50 11.79
CA ALA A 15 29.35 16.34 13.04
C ALA A 15 28.86 15.15 13.90
N SER A 16 27.70 14.58 13.59
CA SER A 16 27.13 13.44 14.34
C SER A 16 26.37 12.47 13.43
N ARG A 17 26.23 11.22 13.88
CA ARG A 17 25.41 10.19 13.17
C ARG A 17 23.96 10.62 12.99
N SER A 18 23.40 11.31 13.99
CA SER A 18 22.04 11.85 13.94
C SER A 18 21.93 12.97 12.89
N GLN A 19 22.89 13.90 12.85
CA GLN A 19 22.95 14.93 11.82
C GLN A 19 23.07 14.32 10.42
N ALA A 20 23.96 13.35 10.22
CA ALA A 20 24.11 12.67 8.93
C ALA A 20 22.80 12.02 8.45
N ALA A 21 22.01 11.43 9.37
CA ALA A 21 20.71 10.87 9.05
C ALA A 21 19.68 11.96 8.66
N TRP A 22 19.68 13.10 9.35
CA TRP A 22 18.82 14.24 9.02
C TRP A 22 19.18 14.91 7.71
N VAL A 23 20.47 15.11 7.43
CA VAL A 23 20.98 15.64 6.15
C VAL A 23 20.52 14.74 5.00
N ARG A 24 20.68 13.41 5.11
CA ARG A 24 20.20 12.47 4.07
C ARG A 24 18.69 12.54 3.86
N ARG A 25 17.90 12.60 4.93
CA ARG A 25 16.43 12.73 4.85
C ARG A 25 16.03 14.06 4.21
N TYR A 26 16.68 15.16 4.59
CA TYR A 26 16.37 16.48 4.08
C TYR A 26 16.74 16.62 2.59
N ARG A 27 17.93 16.14 2.18
CA ARG A 27 18.32 16.09 0.77
C ARG A 27 17.37 15.22 -0.05
N GLY A 28 16.99 14.06 0.49
CA GLY A 28 16.00 13.20 -0.15
C GLY A 28 14.63 13.87 -0.29
N TRP A 29 14.17 14.59 0.74
CA TRP A 29 12.95 15.40 0.67
C TRP A 29 13.03 16.52 -0.36
N LEU A 30 14.16 17.23 -0.46
CA LEU A 30 14.35 18.26 -1.48
C LEU A 30 14.26 17.69 -2.90
N GLN A 31 14.89 16.53 -3.13
CA GLN A 31 14.81 15.81 -4.41
C GLN A 31 13.38 15.32 -4.69
N PHE A 32 12.69 14.80 -3.67
CA PHE A 32 11.27 14.41 -3.79
C PHE A 32 10.40 15.59 -4.19
N ARG A 33 10.57 16.73 -3.50
CA ARG A 33 9.81 17.95 -3.71
C ARG A 33 10.07 18.58 -5.08
N SER A 34 11.25 18.39 -5.66
CA SER A 34 11.52 18.84 -7.04
C SER A 34 10.78 18.01 -8.10
N ASN A 35 10.34 16.79 -7.78
CA ASN A 35 9.52 15.99 -8.68
C ASN A 35 8.04 16.39 -8.52
N GLY A 36 7.54 17.19 -9.47
CA GLY A 36 6.16 17.68 -9.47
C GLY A 36 5.11 16.59 -9.51
N LEU A 37 5.36 15.48 -10.23
CA LEU A 37 4.45 14.33 -10.32
C LEU A 37 4.38 13.59 -8.98
N ALA A 38 5.52 13.38 -8.33
CA ALA A 38 5.59 12.77 -7.01
C ALA A 38 4.82 13.58 -5.96
N MET A 39 4.95 14.91 -6.01
CA MET A 39 4.21 15.82 -5.14
C MET A 39 2.70 15.80 -5.43
N ALA A 40 2.29 15.75 -6.70
CA ALA A 40 0.89 15.61 -7.09
C ALA A 40 0.31 14.29 -6.55
N GLY A 41 1.03 13.18 -6.68
CA GLY A 41 0.66 11.88 -6.12
C GLY A 41 0.51 11.94 -4.59
N LEU A 42 1.50 12.51 -3.90
CA LEU A 42 1.48 12.68 -2.45
C LEU A 42 0.27 13.51 -1.99
N ILE A 43 0.05 14.68 -2.59
CA ILE A 43 -1.06 15.58 -2.24
C ILE A 43 -2.39 14.87 -2.49
N THR A 44 -2.55 14.21 -3.63
CA THR A 44 -3.79 13.50 -3.99
C THR A 44 -4.07 12.37 -2.98
N ALA A 45 -3.08 11.55 -2.66
CA ALA A 45 -3.23 10.49 -1.66
C ALA A 45 -3.60 11.07 -0.28
N LEU A 46 -2.95 12.16 0.13
CA LEU A 46 -3.22 12.82 1.42
C LEU A 46 -4.64 13.36 1.49
N VAL A 47 -5.11 14.03 0.42
CA VAL A 47 -6.47 14.55 0.32
C VAL A 47 -7.48 13.42 0.41
N MET A 48 -7.27 12.30 -0.30
CA MET A 48 -8.18 11.16 -0.25
C MET A 48 -8.22 10.51 1.13
N ILE A 49 -7.07 10.35 1.79
CA ILE A 49 -6.99 9.80 3.15
C ILE A 49 -7.70 10.73 4.13
N ILE A 50 -7.42 12.03 4.09
CA ILE A 50 -8.04 13.03 4.97
C ILE A 50 -9.55 13.08 4.73
N ALA A 51 -10.01 13.14 3.48
CA ALA A 51 -11.42 13.14 3.15
C ALA A 51 -12.13 11.86 3.64
N SER A 52 -11.48 10.70 3.50
CA SER A 52 -12.02 9.43 3.99
C SER A 52 -12.07 9.41 5.52
N LEU A 53 -11.02 9.82 6.22
CA LEU A 53 -11.00 9.86 7.69
C LEU A 53 -12.01 10.88 8.24
N ALA A 54 -12.15 12.01 7.57
CA ALA A 54 -13.12 13.05 7.90
C ALA A 54 -14.54 12.75 7.36
N ALA A 55 -14.81 11.53 6.85
CA ALA A 55 -16.14 11.16 6.35
C ALA A 55 -17.28 11.46 7.33
N PRO A 56 -17.18 11.21 8.66
CA PRO A 56 -18.24 11.56 9.60
C PRO A 56 -18.54 13.06 9.73
N LEU A 57 -17.61 13.92 9.30
CA LEU A 57 -17.75 15.38 9.33
C LEU A 57 -18.16 15.92 7.95
N LEU A 58 -17.72 15.26 6.87
CA LEU A 58 -17.92 15.69 5.50
C LEU A 58 -19.19 15.11 4.86
N ALA A 59 -19.68 13.96 5.32
CA ALA A 59 -20.91 13.35 4.84
C ALA A 59 -22.11 13.89 5.64
N TRP A 60 -23.11 14.41 4.92
CA TRP A 60 -24.37 14.85 5.53
C TRP A 60 -25.40 13.74 5.72
N GLN A 61 -25.24 12.63 5.00
CA GLN A 61 -26.15 11.50 5.05
C GLN A 61 -25.46 10.25 5.59
N ASP A 62 -26.22 9.39 6.25
CA ASP A 62 -25.74 8.07 6.65
C ASP A 62 -25.48 7.23 5.37
N PRO A 63 -24.26 6.71 5.16
CA PRO A 63 -23.91 5.91 3.98
C PRO A 63 -24.73 4.62 3.84
N SER A 64 -25.44 4.19 4.89
CA SER A 64 -26.26 2.98 4.92
C SER A 64 -27.76 3.26 4.87
N ALA A 65 -28.20 4.52 5.04
CA ALA A 65 -29.62 4.87 5.04
C ALA A 65 -30.23 4.69 3.64
N GLN A 66 -31.32 3.94 3.56
CA GLN A 66 -31.99 3.58 2.30
C GLN A 66 -33.25 4.44 2.11
N ASP A 67 -33.44 4.92 0.89
CA ASP A 67 -34.67 5.58 0.44
C ASP A 67 -35.06 5.05 -0.95
N LEU A 68 -35.93 4.03 -0.96
CA LEU A 68 -36.33 3.39 -2.21
C LEU A 68 -37.13 4.31 -3.14
N ALA A 69 -37.75 5.39 -2.61
CA ALA A 69 -38.43 6.37 -3.43
C ALA A 69 -37.44 7.22 -4.23
N GLY A 70 -36.27 7.51 -3.64
CA GLY A 70 -35.17 8.24 -4.24
C GLY A 70 -34.11 7.38 -4.94
N ARG A 71 -34.41 6.13 -5.32
CA ARG A 71 -33.43 5.23 -5.96
C ARG A 71 -32.95 5.75 -7.32
N LEU A 72 -31.66 5.56 -7.61
CA LEU A 72 -31.03 5.92 -8.89
C LEU A 72 -31.27 7.38 -9.31
N ALA A 73 -31.39 8.28 -8.34
CA ALA A 73 -31.57 9.70 -8.58
C ALA A 73 -30.26 10.31 -9.11
N PRO A 74 -30.35 11.21 -10.11
CA PRO A 74 -29.17 11.91 -10.63
C PRO A 74 -28.55 12.85 -9.59
N PRO A 75 -27.28 13.26 -9.82
CA PRO A 75 -26.63 14.29 -9.03
C PRO A 75 -27.50 15.54 -8.88
N SER A 76 -27.64 16.02 -7.64
CA SER A 76 -28.48 17.15 -7.27
C SER A 76 -27.91 17.87 -6.04
N ALA A 77 -28.49 19.00 -5.66
CA ALA A 77 -28.11 19.72 -4.45
C ALA A 77 -28.31 18.89 -3.16
N ALA A 78 -29.30 17.98 -3.16
CA ALA A 78 -29.56 17.07 -2.05
C ALA A 78 -28.60 15.86 -2.03
N HIS A 79 -28.23 15.38 -3.23
CA HIS A 79 -27.34 14.24 -3.43
C HIS A 79 -26.25 14.59 -4.43
N TRP A 80 -25.11 15.09 -3.96
CA TRP A 80 -24.06 15.68 -4.81
C TRP A 80 -23.54 14.77 -5.91
N LEU A 81 -23.52 13.47 -5.64
CA LEU A 81 -23.09 12.43 -6.58
C LEU A 81 -24.22 11.50 -7.01
N GLY A 82 -25.47 11.86 -6.69
CA GLY A 82 -26.66 11.04 -6.90
C GLY A 82 -26.81 9.92 -5.86
N THR A 83 -27.77 9.05 -6.11
CA THR A 83 -28.08 7.90 -5.24
C THR A 83 -27.91 6.57 -5.98
N ASP A 84 -27.71 5.50 -5.21
CA ASP A 84 -27.59 4.15 -5.76
C ASP A 84 -28.95 3.42 -5.89
N GLU A 85 -28.90 2.14 -6.24
CA GLU A 85 -30.08 1.27 -6.44
C GLU A 85 -31.00 1.14 -5.21
N LEU A 86 -30.49 1.43 -4.01
CA LEU A 86 -31.23 1.45 -2.75
C LEU A 86 -31.51 2.87 -2.25
N GLY A 87 -31.25 3.89 -3.08
CA GLY A 87 -31.42 5.29 -2.72
C GLY A 87 -30.38 5.82 -1.73
N ARG A 88 -29.26 5.11 -1.53
CA ARG A 88 -28.21 5.57 -0.62
C ARG A 88 -27.36 6.62 -1.32
N ASP A 89 -26.95 7.65 -0.57
CA ASP A 89 -26.13 8.74 -1.10
C ASP A 89 -24.73 8.27 -1.53
N ILE A 90 -24.39 8.47 -2.81
CA ILE A 90 -23.12 7.99 -3.38
C ILE A 90 -21.94 8.77 -2.78
N TYR A 91 -22.09 10.07 -2.49
CA TYR A 91 -21.02 10.89 -1.94
C TYR A 91 -20.60 10.41 -0.54
N ALA A 92 -21.56 10.22 0.36
CA ALA A 92 -21.31 9.62 1.67
C ALA A 92 -20.67 8.24 1.55
N ARG A 93 -21.17 7.39 0.63
CA ARG A 93 -20.62 6.04 0.39
C ARG A 93 -19.20 6.08 -0.16
N ILE A 94 -18.82 7.06 -0.97
CA ILE A 94 -17.44 7.19 -1.47
C ILE A 94 -16.47 7.53 -0.33
N LEU A 95 -16.82 8.47 0.55
CA LEU A 95 -15.98 8.86 1.68
C LEU A 95 -15.80 7.71 2.67
N TYR A 96 -16.90 7.06 3.08
CA TYR A 96 -16.83 5.90 3.97
C TYR A 96 -16.19 4.69 3.29
N GLY A 97 -16.45 4.48 2.00
CA GLY A 97 -15.81 3.44 1.19
C GLY A 97 -14.32 3.64 1.05
N GLY A 98 -13.84 4.88 1.06
CA GLY A 98 -12.42 5.20 1.11
C GLY A 98 -11.76 4.74 2.41
N ARG A 99 -12.45 4.85 3.55
CA ARG A 99 -11.94 4.32 4.84
C ARG A 99 -11.70 2.82 4.77
N ILE A 100 -12.64 2.09 4.18
CA ILE A 100 -12.56 0.64 4.02
C ILE A 100 -11.47 0.28 3.00
N THR A 101 -11.56 0.82 1.79
CA THR A 101 -10.67 0.44 0.67
C THR A 101 -9.22 0.83 0.94
N LEU A 102 -8.96 2.07 1.36
CA LEU A 102 -7.60 2.52 1.71
C LEU A 102 -7.10 1.85 3.00
N GLY A 103 -7.98 1.59 3.97
CA GLY A 103 -7.65 0.85 5.18
C GLY A 103 -7.20 -0.58 4.89
N MET A 104 -7.85 -1.27 3.95
CA MET A 104 -7.44 -2.60 3.48
C MET A 104 -6.02 -2.56 2.89
N VAL A 105 -5.72 -1.57 2.05
CA VAL A 105 -4.40 -1.43 1.42
C VAL A 105 -3.32 -1.23 2.47
N VAL A 106 -3.55 -0.35 3.44
CA VAL A 106 -2.62 -0.13 4.57
C VAL A 106 -2.43 -1.41 5.38
N ALA A 107 -3.52 -2.12 5.72
CA ALA A 107 -3.45 -3.37 6.46
C ALA A 107 -2.65 -4.45 5.71
N VAL A 108 -2.89 -4.62 4.40
CA VAL A 108 -2.13 -5.54 3.55
C VAL A 108 -0.64 -5.18 3.58
N VAL A 109 -0.29 -3.93 3.36
CA VAL A 109 1.12 -3.49 3.35
C VAL A 109 1.81 -3.76 4.68
N LEU A 110 1.14 -3.49 5.81
CA LEU A 110 1.68 -3.74 7.15
C LEU A 110 1.90 -5.23 7.45
N LEU A 111 1.16 -6.14 6.81
CA LEU A 111 1.38 -7.58 6.93
C LEU A 111 2.47 -8.08 5.98
N VAL A 112 2.43 -7.60 4.75
CA VAL A 112 3.21 -8.15 3.64
C VAL A 112 4.68 -7.73 3.71
N ALA A 113 4.94 -6.45 3.99
CA ALA A 113 6.30 -5.92 4.00
C ALA A 113 7.18 -6.57 5.09
N PRO A 114 6.72 -6.74 6.35
CA PRO A 114 7.51 -7.41 7.38
C PRO A 114 7.76 -8.89 7.07
N VAL A 115 6.75 -9.61 6.57
CA VAL A 115 6.89 -11.03 6.20
C VAL A 115 7.89 -11.19 5.06
N GLY A 116 7.76 -10.39 4.00
CA GLY A 116 8.70 -10.39 2.89
C GLY A 116 10.12 -10.07 3.33
N LEU A 117 10.30 -8.99 4.09
CA LEU A 117 11.60 -8.57 4.60
C LEU A 117 12.24 -9.66 5.48
N ALA A 118 11.47 -10.25 6.41
CA ALA A 118 11.96 -11.30 7.28
C ALA A 118 12.39 -12.55 6.49
N VAL A 119 11.53 -13.06 5.60
CA VAL A 119 11.82 -14.25 4.79
C VAL A 119 13.04 -14.01 3.89
N GLY A 120 13.08 -12.87 3.20
CA GLY A 120 14.16 -12.53 2.28
C GLY A 120 15.51 -12.37 2.97
N CYS A 121 15.56 -11.60 4.07
CA CYS A 121 16.80 -11.39 4.81
C CYS A 121 17.32 -12.67 5.48
N VAL A 122 16.42 -13.50 6.03
CA VAL A 122 16.82 -14.80 6.61
C VAL A 122 17.36 -15.73 5.53
N ALA A 123 16.67 -15.85 4.38
CA ALA A 123 17.12 -16.67 3.26
C ALA A 123 18.49 -16.21 2.73
N GLY A 124 18.64 -14.92 2.47
CA GLY A 124 19.88 -14.36 1.91
C GLY A 124 21.08 -14.47 2.86
N TYR A 125 20.86 -14.28 4.16
CA TYR A 125 21.94 -14.29 5.15
C TYR A 125 22.39 -15.71 5.52
N LEU A 126 21.44 -16.61 5.81
CA LEU A 126 21.77 -17.99 6.22
C LEU A 126 22.27 -18.84 5.05
N GLY A 127 21.76 -18.61 3.83
CA GLY A 127 22.15 -19.39 2.66
C GLY A 127 21.76 -20.87 2.76
N GLY A 128 22.41 -21.72 1.96
CA GLY A 128 22.37 -23.17 2.10
C GLY A 128 20.96 -23.78 1.98
N LEU A 129 20.56 -24.55 3.00
CA LEU A 129 19.24 -25.19 3.02
C LEU A 129 18.11 -24.19 3.31
N ALA A 130 18.32 -23.24 4.22
CA ALA A 130 17.32 -22.23 4.58
C ALA A 130 16.92 -21.39 3.36
N ASP A 131 17.91 -20.94 2.59
CA ASP A 131 17.68 -20.23 1.33
C ASP A 131 16.84 -21.06 0.35
N ARG A 132 17.28 -22.30 0.08
CA ARG A 132 16.58 -23.21 -0.85
C ARG A 132 15.13 -23.46 -0.45
N VAL A 133 14.86 -23.72 0.83
CA VAL A 133 13.49 -23.99 1.32
C VAL A 133 12.63 -22.74 1.24
N LEU A 134 13.10 -21.61 1.77
CA LEU A 134 12.33 -20.36 1.79
C LEU A 134 12.06 -19.85 0.37
N MET A 135 13.04 -19.93 -0.52
CA MET A 135 12.85 -19.56 -1.93
C MET A 135 11.94 -20.55 -2.65
N ARG A 136 12.02 -21.85 -2.37
CA ARG A 136 11.06 -22.82 -2.96
C ARG A 136 9.62 -22.51 -2.55
N VAL A 137 9.37 -22.18 -1.28
CA VAL A 137 8.04 -21.75 -0.83
C VAL A 137 7.62 -20.47 -1.56
N THR A 138 8.50 -19.48 -1.65
CA THR A 138 8.29 -18.23 -2.39
C THR A 138 7.90 -18.51 -3.85
N ASP A 139 8.58 -19.45 -4.50
CA ASP A 139 8.37 -19.82 -5.90
C ASP A 139 7.01 -20.49 -6.13
N VAL A 140 6.54 -21.30 -5.16
CA VAL A 140 5.20 -21.92 -5.21
C VAL A 140 4.12 -20.85 -5.26
N PHE A 141 4.19 -19.82 -4.40
CA PHE A 141 3.19 -18.74 -4.41
C PHE A 141 3.25 -17.90 -5.70
N LEU A 142 4.44 -17.67 -6.25
CA LEU A 142 4.62 -16.91 -7.48
C LEU A 142 4.16 -17.64 -8.75
N ALA A 143 4.05 -18.98 -8.69
CA ALA A 143 3.61 -19.78 -9.83
C ALA A 143 2.10 -19.59 -10.13
N PHE A 144 1.31 -19.20 -9.13
CA PHE A 144 -0.12 -18.98 -9.29
C PHE A 144 -0.44 -17.50 -9.59
N PRO A 145 -1.43 -17.22 -10.44
CA PRO A 145 -1.95 -15.87 -10.60
C PRO A 145 -2.45 -15.32 -9.25
N ARG A 146 -1.93 -14.16 -8.83
CA ARG A 146 -2.20 -13.56 -7.51
C ARG A 146 -3.70 -13.46 -7.20
N LEU A 147 -4.49 -13.00 -8.17
CA LEU A 147 -5.94 -12.87 -8.00
C LEU A 147 -6.61 -14.23 -7.80
N VAL A 148 -6.27 -15.24 -8.62
CA VAL A 148 -6.86 -16.58 -8.52
C VAL A 148 -6.58 -17.20 -7.16
N LEU A 149 -5.34 -17.09 -6.68
CA LEU A 149 -4.97 -17.60 -5.37
C LEU A 149 -5.67 -16.84 -4.24
N ALA A 150 -5.79 -15.52 -4.34
CA ALA A 150 -6.54 -14.72 -3.37
C ALA A 150 -8.03 -15.12 -3.32
N LEU A 151 -8.66 -15.32 -4.48
CA LEU A 151 -10.06 -15.79 -4.56
C LEU A 151 -10.22 -17.17 -3.90
N ALA A 152 -9.32 -18.11 -4.17
CA ALA A 152 -9.35 -19.43 -3.56
C ALA A 152 -9.24 -19.37 -2.02
N PHE A 153 -8.35 -18.51 -1.49
CA PHE A 153 -8.24 -18.31 -0.05
C PHE A 153 -9.47 -17.65 0.56
N VAL A 154 -10.05 -16.62 -0.07
CA VAL A 154 -11.28 -16.01 0.45
C VAL A 154 -12.45 -16.99 0.39
N ALA A 155 -12.56 -17.80 -0.66
CA ALA A 155 -13.59 -18.82 -0.79
C ALA A 155 -13.45 -19.97 0.22
N ALA A 156 -12.21 -20.33 0.59
CA ALA A 156 -11.94 -21.28 1.67
C ALA A 156 -12.22 -20.67 3.06
N LEU A 157 -12.09 -19.35 3.17
CA LEU A 157 -12.49 -18.56 4.33
C LEU A 157 -13.96 -18.12 4.18
N ARG A 158 -14.43 -17.29 5.12
CA ARG A 158 -15.73 -16.61 5.00
C ARG A 158 -15.53 -15.27 4.26
N PRO A 159 -16.40 -14.90 3.30
CA PRO A 159 -16.35 -13.59 2.64
C PRO A 159 -16.35 -12.43 3.65
N GLY A 160 -15.51 -11.42 3.41
CA GLY A 160 -15.38 -10.28 4.31
C GLY A 160 -14.05 -9.54 4.15
N ILE A 161 -14.00 -8.32 4.70
CA ILE A 161 -12.81 -7.44 4.66
C ILE A 161 -11.58 -8.15 5.20
N THR A 162 -11.70 -8.78 6.36
CA THR A 162 -10.59 -9.46 7.05
C THR A 162 -10.02 -10.61 6.21
N SER A 163 -10.89 -11.46 5.66
CA SER A 163 -10.48 -12.58 4.81
C SER A 163 -9.83 -12.09 3.52
N ALA A 164 -10.36 -11.03 2.91
CA ALA A 164 -9.76 -10.41 1.73
C ALA A 164 -8.36 -9.84 2.04
N VAL A 165 -8.18 -9.15 3.16
CA VAL A 165 -6.86 -8.63 3.59
C VAL A 165 -5.86 -9.77 3.78
N PHE A 166 -6.23 -10.84 4.49
CA PHE A 166 -5.35 -11.99 4.68
C PHE A 166 -5.03 -12.73 3.38
N ALA A 167 -6.02 -12.91 2.50
CA ALA A 167 -5.82 -13.56 1.21
C ALA A 167 -4.88 -12.75 0.30
N ILE A 168 -5.06 -11.43 0.25
CA ILE A 168 -4.12 -10.56 -0.49
C ILE A 168 -2.74 -10.62 0.17
N ALA A 169 -2.65 -10.54 1.50
CA ALA A 169 -1.36 -10.54 2.18
C ALA A 169 -0.57 -11.83 1.96
N LEU A 170 -1.25 -12.97 2.01
CA LEU A 170 -0.67 -14.30 1.79
C LEU A 170 -0.13 -14.49 0.37
N THR A 171 -0.69 -13.78 -0.60
CA THR A 171 -0.29 -13.87 -2.01
C THR A 171 0.69 -12.78 -2.45
N ALA A 172 0.81 -11.71 -1.68
CA ALA A 172 1.59 -10.52 -2.05
C ALA A 172 3.02 -10.49 -1.51
N TRP A 173 3.34 -11.23 -0.45
CA TRP A 173 4.69 -11.22 0.18
C TRP A 173 5.87 -11.73 -0.68
N PRO A 174 5.71 -12.68 -1.63
CA PRO A 174 6.85 -13.30 -2.30
C PRO A 174 7.79 -12.36 -3.07
N PRO A 175 7.31 -11.36 -3.86
CA PRO A 175 8.19 -10.39 -4.52
C PRO A 175 9.07 -9.60 -3.55
N TYR A 176 8.54 -9.26 -2.37
CA TYR A 176 9.29 -8.53 -1.34
C TYR A 176 10.37 -9.42 -0.70
N ALA A 177 10.08 -10.71 -0.50
CA ALA A 177 11.08 -11.68 -0.04
C ALA A 177 12.23 -11.84 -1.04
N ARG A 178 11.93 -11.92 -2.35
CA ARG A 178 12.98 -11.98 -3.37
C ARG A 178 13.84 -10.73 -3.41
N LEU A 179 13.22 -9.55 -3.29
CA LEU A 179 13.93 -8.27 -3.25
C LEU A 179 14.84 -8.18 -2.01
N ALA A 180 14.30 -8.41 -0.82
CA ALA A 180 15.07 -8.37 0.43
C ALA A 180 16.20 -9.42 0.44
N ARG A 181 15.99 -10.59 -0.17
CA ARG A 181 17.03 -11.59 -0.38
C ARG A 181 18.14 -11.06 -1.30
N ALA A 182 17.78 -10.48 -2.44
CA ALA A 182 18.76 -9.94 -3.39
C ALA A 182 19.64 -8.89 -2.71
N ASP A 183 19.06 -7.94 -1.99
CA ASP A 183 19.80 -6.93 -1.23
C ASP A 183 20.71 -7.57 -0.18
N THR A 184 20.19 -8.56 0.55
CA THR A 184 20.96 -9.27 1.57
C THR A 184 22.18 -9.98 0.98
N LEU A 185 22.05 -10.59 -0.21
CA LEU A 185 23.16 -11.24 -0.89
C LEU A 185 24.27 -10.24 -1.27
N THR A 186 23.93 -8.99 -1.58
CA THR A 186 24.95 -7.97 -1.92
C THR A 186 25.81 -7.58 -0.71
N VAL A 187 25.24 -7.62 0.50
CA VAL A 187 25.94 -7.12 1.72
C VAL A 187 26.43 -8.22 2.65
N ARG A 188 25.92 -9.45 2.55
CA ARG A 188 26.24 -10.53 3.51
C ARG A 188 27.73 -10.85 3.62
N ASN A 189 28.48 -10.66 2.53
CA ASN A 189 29.91 -10.94 2.42
C ASN A 189 30.77 -9.66 2.47
N SER A 190 30.18 -8.52 2.87
CA SER A 190 30.92 -7.26 2.99
C SER A 190 31.79 -7.22 4.24
N ASP A 191 32.89 -6.45 4.19
CA ASP A 191 33.77 -6.18 5.33
C ASP A 191 33.00 -5.59 6.52
N TYR A 192 31.94 -4.82 6.24
CA TYR A 192 31.02 -4.29 7.25
C TYR A 192 30.40 -5.41 8.10
N ILE A 193 29.86 -6.45 7.46
CA ILE A 193 29.26 -7.58 8.18
C ILE A 193 30.33 -8.45 8.83
N ALA A 194 31.49 -8.62 8.20
CA ALA A 194 32.62 -9.33 8.79
C ALA A 194 33.09 -8.67 10.10
N ALA A 195 33.23 -7.34 10.11
CA ALA A 195 33.59 -6.58 11.31
C ALA A 195 32.54 -6.74 12.42
N VAL A 196 31.24 -6.68 12.09
CA VAL A 196 30.16 -6.92 13.06
C VAL A 196 30.23 -8.33 13.64
N ARG A 197 30.55 -9.36 12.85
CA ARG A 197 30.75 -10.73 13.35
C ARG A 197 31.93 -10.82 14.33
N LEU A 198 33.04 -10.15 14.04
CA LEU A 198 34.23 -10.12 14.93
C LEU A 198 33.92 -9.50 16.31
N THR A 199 32.91 -8.63 16.40
CA THR A 199 32.43 -8.10 17.69
C THR A 199 31.55 -9.08 18.49
N GLY A 200 31.37 -10.32 18.02
CA GLY A 200 30.57 -11.36 18.68
C GLY A 200 29.07 -11.28 18.39
N ALA A 201 28.65 -10.57 17.35
CA ALA A 201 27.23 -10.49 16.98
C ALA A 201 26.73 -11.81 16.36
N GLY A 202 25.71 -12.42 16.98
CA GLY A 202 25.03 -13.59 16.43
C GLY A 202 24.17 -13.28 15.20
N ALA A 203 23.80 -14.34 14.45
CA ALA A 203 23.01 -14.22 13.22
C ALA A 203 21.71 -13.40 13.37
N PRO A 204 20.86 -13.59 14.40
CA PRO A 204 19.64 -12.80 14.56
C PRO A 204 19.91 -11.31 14.75
N ARG A 205 20.99 -10.96 15.50
CA ARG A 205 21.40 -9.58 15.71
C ARG A 205 21.88 -8.94 14.41
N ILE A 206 22.65 -9.69 13.60
CA ILE A 206 23.13 -9.23 12.29
C ILE A 206 21.95 -8.98 11.35
N ILE A 207 21.03 -9.93 11.23
CA ILE A 207 19.86 -9.80 10.39
C ILE A 207 19.02 -8.59 10.82
N ALA A 208 18.61 -8.52 12.08
CA ALA A 208 17.66 -7.51 12.54
C ALA A 208 18.23 -6.09 12.62
N ARG A 209 19.52 -5.92 12.99
CA ARG A 209 20.11 -4.58 13.23
C ARG A 209 21.00 -4.07 12.12
N HIS A 210 21.46 -4.93 11.21
CA HIS A 210 22.42 -4.53 10.19
C HIS A 210 21.90 -4.77 8.77
N ILE A 211 21.23 -5.89 8.51
CA ILE A 211 20.76 -6.25 7.15
C ILE A 211 19.35 -5.73 6.89
N MET A 212 18.39 -6.04 7.76
CA MET A 212 16.99 -5.61 7.59
C MET A 212 16.84 -4.10 7.43
N PRO A 213 17.51 -3.22 8.20
CA PRO A 213 17.40 -1.78 8.00
C PRO A 213 17.90 -1.30 6.63
N LEU A 214 18.86 -2.02 6.04
CA LEU A 214 19.37 -1.72 4.71
C LEU A 214 18.35 -2.11 3.64
N ALA A 215 17.88 -3.36 3.68
CA ALA A 215 16.88 -3.90 2.75
C ALA A 215 15.51 -3.22 2.88
N LEU A 216 15.18 -2.66 4.05
CA LEU A 216 13.92 -1.96 4.28
C LEU A 216 13.71 -0.80 3.30
N SER A 217 14.79 -0.11 2.88
CA SER A 217 14.68 1.03 1.95
C SER A 217 14.15 0.59 0.58
N SER A 218 14.65 -0.51 0.02
CA SER A 218 14.17 -1.04 -1.26
C SER A 218 12.77 -1.63 -1.15
N VAL A 219 12.48 -2.30 -0.02
CA VAL A 219 11.16 -2.87 0.25
C VAL A 219 10.10 -1.77 0.33
N ILE A 220 10.38 -0.64 0.99
CA ILE A 220 9.47 0.50 1.06
C ILE A 220 9.15 1.03 -0.35
N VAL A 221 10.16 1.23 -1.20
CA VAL A 221 9.95 1.66 -2.60
C VAL A 221 9.11 0.65 -3.37
N ARG A 222 9.40 -0.64 -3.21
CA ARG A 222 8.64 -1.67 -3.93
C ARG A 222 7.19 -1.72 -3.47
N VAL A 223 6.95 -1.55 -2.16
CA VAL A 223 5.61 -1.54 -1.57
C VAL A 223 4.79 -0.39 -2.11
N THR A 224 5.35 0.83 -2.17
CA THR A 224 4.60 1.99 -2.66
C THR A 224 4.20 1.84 -4.13
N LEU A 225 5.07 1.26 -4.96
CA LEU A 225 4.74 0.95 -6.35
C LEU A 225 3.64 -0.12 -6.47
N ASP A 226 3.65 -1.15 -5.61
CA ASP A 226 2.67 -2.25 -5.62
C ASP A 226 1.31 -1.88 -4.98
N MET A 227 1.23 -0.76 -4.24
CA MET A 227 -0.04 -0.30 -3.61
C MET A 227 -1.17 -0.16 -4.63
N SER A 228 -0.87 0.32 -5.84
CA SER A 228 -1.84 0.40 -6.94
C SER A 228 -2.41 -0.99 -7.31
N GLY A 229 -1.56 -2.00 -7.39
CA GLY A 229 -1.97 -3.39 -7.63
C GLY A 229 -2.76 -3.99 -6.46
N ILE A 230 -2.41 -3.63 -5.21
CA ILE A 230 -3.16 -4.03 -4.01
C ILE A 230 -4.57 -3.42 -4.04
N ILE A 231 -4.71 -2.13 -4.37
CA ILE A 231 -6.00 -1.45 -4.52
C ILE A 231 -6.86 -2.17 -5.56
N LEU A 232 -6.30 -2.43 -6.74
CA LEU A 232 -7.02 -3.10 -7.82
C LEU A 232 -7.43 -4.53 -7.43
N THR A 233 -6.57 -5.26 -6.72
CA THR A 233 -6.89 -6.61 -6.23
C THR A 233 -8.00 -6.56 -5.18
N ALA A 234 -7.94 -5.62 -4.22
CA ALA A 234 -8.98 -5.44 -3.20
C ALA A 234 -10.33 -5.09 -3.84
N ALA A 235 -10.33 -4.15 -4.79
CA ALA A 235 -11.52 -3.79 -5.54
C ALA A 235 -12.07 -4.96 -6.38
N ALA A 236 -11.19 -5.77 -6.99
CA ALA A 236 -11.60 -6.95 -7.74
C ALA A 236 -12.25 -8.01 -6.84
N LEU A 237 -11.69 -8.27 -5.64
CA LEU A 237 -12.31 -9.15 -4.65
C LEU A 237 -13.65 -8.61 -4.17
N GLY A 238 -13.74 -7.31 -3.91
CA GLY A 238 -15.00 -6.62 -3.59
C GLY A 238 -16.03 -6.78 -4.70
N PHE A 239 -15.62 -6.54 -5.94
CA PHE A 239 -16.48 -6.68 -7.11
C PHE A 239 -17.00 -8.11 -7.30
N LEU A 240 -16.20 -9.11 -6.94
CA LEU A 240 -16.56 -10.53 -6.98
C LEU A 240 -17.34 -11.00 -5.73
N GLY A 241 -17.74 -10.10 -4.83
CA GLY A 241 -18.52 -10.41 -3.63
C GLY A 241 -17.72 -10.99 -2.46
N MET A 242 -16.39 -11.05 -2.60
CA MET A 242 -15.46 -11.60 -1.62
C MET A 242 -14.88 -10.54 -0.66
N GLY A 243 -15.16 -9.26 -0.90
CA GLY A 243 -14.74 -8.14 -0.05
C GLY A 243 -15.75 -7.76 1.04
N ALA A 244 -15.98 -6.46 1.20
CA ALA A 244 -16.92 -5.93 2.20
C ALA A 244 -18.34 -6.43 1.94
N GLN A 245 -19.05 -6.77 3.01
CA GLN A 245 -20.42 -7.27 2.93
C GLN A 245 -21.41 -6.11 3.17
N PRO A 246 -22.57 -6.07 2.49
CA PRO A 246 -23.60 -5.08 2.75
C PRO A 246 -23.97 -5.01 4.24
N PRO A 247 -24.22 -3.81 4.81
CA PRO A 247 -24.42 -2.52 4.14
C PRO A 247 -23.13 -1.71 3.88
N MET A 248 -21.96 -2.22 4.29
CA MET A 248 -20.71 -1.47 4.27
C MET A 248 -20.35 -0.98 2.85
N PRO A 249 -20.05 0.32 2.67
CA PRO A 249 -19.54 0.81 1.40
C PRO A 249 -18.07 0.41 1.24
N GLU A 250 -17.73 -0.15 0.08
CA GLU A 250 -16.36 -0.39 -0.40
C GLU A 250 -16.39 -0.16 -1.91
N TRP A 251 -15.34 0.43 -2.49
CA TRP A 251 -15.43 0.93 -3.86
C TRP A 251 -15.65 -0.20 -4.89
N GLY A 252 -15.03 -1.36 -4.71
CA GLY A 252 -15.26 -2.54 -5.54
C GLY A 252 -16.69 -3.07 -5.47
N THR A 253 -17.24 -3.19 -4.25
CA THR A 253 -18.63 -3.65 -4.06
C THR A 253 -19.65 -2.66 -4.60
N MET A 254 -19.38 -1.35 -4.50
CA MET A 254 -20.21 -0.30 -5.08
C MET A 254 -20.29 -0.39 -6.61
N ILE A 255 -19.18 -0.77 -7.28
CA ILE A 255 -19.20 -1.01 -8.73
C ILE A 255 -20.00 -2.27 -9.03
N ALA A 256 -19.85 -3.34 -8.25
CA ALA A 256 -20.54 -4.60 -8.48
C ALA A 256 -22.06 -4.51 -8.37
N SER A 257 -22.58 -3.81 -7.36
CA SER A 257 -24.03 -3.56 -7.23
C SER A 257 -24.54 -2.79 -8.45
N SER A 258 -23.77 -1.80 -8.88
CA SER A 258 -24.23 -0.80 -9.87
C SER A 258 -24.01 -1.22 -11.33
N ARG A 259 -23.41 -2.39 -11.59
CA ARG A 259 -23.01 -2.82 -12.94
C ARG A 259 -24.16 -2.95 -13.93
N GLY A 260 -25.35 -3.30 -13.45
CA GLY A 260 -26.56 -3.45 -14.28
C GLY A 260 -27.09 -2.11 -14.82
N PHE A 261 -26.68 -0.99 -14.22
CA PHE A 261 -27.22 0.33 -14.54
C PHE A 261 -26.25 1.18 -15.37
N ILE A 262 -25.12 0.65 -15.81
CA ILE A 262 -24.03 1.43 -16.43
C ILE A 262 -24.47 2.24 -17.67
N LEU A 263 -25.38 1.70 -18.48
CA LEU A 263 -25.87 2.36 -19.69
C LEU A 263 -26.94 3.42 -19.41
N GLN A 264 -27.61 3.35 -18.26
CA GLN A 264 -28.77 4.17 -17.93
C GLN A 264 -28.39 5.26 -16.92
N GLN A 265 -27.62 4.89 -15.90
CA GLN A 265 -27.24 5.70 -14.75
C GLN A 265 -25.72 5.61 -14.58
N TRP A 266 -24.99 6.12 -15.56
CA TRP A 266 -23.54 5.91 -15.71
C TRP A 266 -22.73 6.38 -14.50
N TRP A 267 -23.18 7.41 -13.77
CA TRP A 267 -22.46 7.94 -12.61
C TRP A 267 -22.36 6.94 -11.46
N VAL A 268 -23.37 6.08 -11.29
CA VAL A 268 -23.46 5.13 -10.16
C VAL A 268 -22.26 4.16 -10.12
N PRO A 269 -21.91 3.43 -11.21
CA PRO A 269 -20.70 2.62 -11.25
C PRO A 269 -19.42 3.43 -11.55
N THR A 270 -19.51 4.55 -12.28
CA THR A 270 -18.31 5.30 -12.72
C THR A 270 -17.62 6.04 -11.58
N ILE A 271 -18.38 6.63 -10.66
CA ILE A 271 -17.83 7.40 -9.54
C ILE A 271 -16.92 6.56 -8.62
N PRO A 272 -17.32 5.37 -8.12
CA PRO A 272 -16.41 4.52 -7.36
C PRO A 272 -15.23 4.02 -8.22
N GLY A 273 -15.43 3.84 -9.53
CA GLY A 273 -14.34 3.56 -10.48
C GLY A 273 -13.31 4.68 -10.56
N ILE A 274 -13.75 5.94 -10.62
CA ILE A 274 -12.88 7.12 -10.57
C ILE A 274 -12.12 7.16 -9.24
N ALA A 275 -12.77 6.87 -8.11
CA ALA A 275 -12.09 6.83 -6.81
C ALA A 275 -10.95 5.79 -6.80
N ILE A 276 -11.18 4.58 -7.31
CA ILE A 276 -10.15 3.54 -7.44
C ILE A 276 -9.02 4.00 -8.36
N PHE A 277 -9.36 4.60 -9.51
CA PHE A 277 -8.39 5.10 -10.48
C PHE A 277 -7.50 6.20 -9.89
N VAL A 278 -8.10 7.23 -9.29
CA VAL A 278 -7.39 8.35 -8.68
C VAL A 278 -6.51 7.88 -7.52
N ALA A 279 -7.00 6.97 -6.67
CA ALA A 279 -6.19 6.38 -5.61
C ALA A 279 -5.00 5.61 -6.18
N SER A 280 -5.23 4.75 -7.18
CA SER A 280 -4.17 3.95 -7.80
C SER A 280 -3.11 4.83 -8.45
N LEU A 281 -3.53 5.87 -9.18
CA LEU A 281 -2.65 6.84 -9.80
C LEU A 281 -1.84 7.61 -8.75
N ALA A 282 -2.49 8.08 -7.68
CA ALA A 282 -1.82 8.82 -6.61
C ALA A 282 -0.70 8.00 -5.95
N PHE A 283 -0.95 6.74 -5.61
CA PHE A 283 0.06 5.86 -5.03
C PHE A 283 1.15 5.45 -6.04
N ASN A 284 0.80 5.30 -7.31
CA ASN A 284 1.77 5.00 -8.36
C ASN A 284 2.78 6.16 -8.54
N LEU A 285 2.28 7.40 -8.70
CA LEU A 285 3.10 8.61 -8.81
C LEU A 285 3.94 8.85 -7.54
N LEU A 286 3.37 8.62 -6.36
CA LEU A 286 4.10 8.68 -5.09
C LEU A 286 5.22 7.64 -5.05
N GLY A 287 4.96 6.42 -5.50
CA GLY A 287 5.93 5.33 -5.56
C GLY A 287 7.11 5.63 -6.49
N ASP A 288 6.84 6.19 -7.66
CA ASP A 288 7.88 6.61 -8.61
C ASP A 288 8.79 7.70 -7.99
N GLY A 289 8.20 8.71 -7.36
CA GLY A 289 8.99 9.72 -6.65
C GLY A 289 9.82 9.17 -5.50
N MET A 290 9.28 8.20 -4.76
CA MET A 290 10.04 7.52 -3.70
C MET A 290 11.21 6.71 -4.27
N ARG A 291 11.01 6.07 -5.43
CA ARG A 291 12.06 5.34 -6.14
C ARG A 291 13.19 6.27 -6.54
N ASP A 292 12.88 7.42 -7.14
CA ASP A 292 13.90 8.38 -7.61
C ASP A 292 14.81 8.88 -6.48
N VAL A 293 14.24 9.09 -5.29
CA VAL A 293 14.97 9.62 -4.12
C VAL A 293 15.83 8.56 -3.44
N LEU A 294 15.39 7.30 -3.50
CA LEU A 294 16.01 6.18 -2.82
C LEU A 294 16.92 5.35 -3.73
N ASP A 295 16.91 5.57 -5.06
CA ASP A 295 17.81 4.93 -6.01
C ASP A 295 19.26 5.43 -5.80
N PRO A 296 20.20 4.57 -5.35
CA PRO A 296 21.58 4.96 -5.12
C PRO A 296 22.35 5.28 -6.41
N ARG A 297 21.84 4.88 -7.59
CA ARG A 297 22.53 5.03 -8.89
C ARG A 297 22.47 6.45 -9.46
N GLN A 298 21.64 7.32 -8.89
CA GLN A 298 21.56 8.75 -9.28
C GLN A 298 22.52 9.64 -8.46
N ARG A 299 23.41 9.05 -7.65
CA ARG A 299 24.42 9.76 -6.85
C ARG A 299 25.84 9.39 -7.24
#